data_AF-A0A7X8VK79-F1
#
_entry.id   AF-A0A7X8VK79-F1
#
_cell.length_a   1.000
_cell.length_b   1.000
_cell.length_c   1.000
_cell.angle_alpha   90.00
_cell.angle_beta   90.00
_cell.angle_gamma   90.00
#
_symmetry.space_group_name_H-M   'P 1'
#
loop_
_entity.id
_entity.type
_entity.pdbx_description
1 polymer ?
#
loop_
_entity_poly.entity_id
_entity_poly.type
_entity_poly.pdbx_seq_one_letter_code
_entity_poly.pdbx_strand_id
1 'polypeptide(L)'
;RLMEAAGARAVYPVGLSTADQVSDLVAAVSIPLNVTAHPADGHGAGDIAALTKLGVRRVTFGPLWQKWLGELSAGQLGKWLI
;
A
#
# COMPACT_ATOMS: atom_id res chain seq x y z
N ARG A 1 -12.65 13.26 -2.15
CA ARG A 1 -13.23 14.58 -2.48
C ARG A 1 -13.37 15.50 -1.27
N LEU A 2 -14.17 15.19 -0.23
CA LEU A 2 -14.32 16.09 0.93
C LEU A 2 -12.99 16.43 1.64
N MET A 3 -12.15 15.42 1.90
CA MET A 3 -10.82 15.65 2.50
C MET A 3 -9.93 16.55 1.64
N GLU A 4 -9.99 16.39 0.32
CA GLU A 4 -9.24 17.22 -0.62
C GLU A 4 -9.74 18.66 -0.62
N ALA A 5 -11.06 18.88 -0.66
CA ALA A 5 -11.65 20.21 -0.54
C ALA A 5 -11.34 20.89 0.80
N ALA A 6 -11.15 20.10 1.86
CA ALA A 6 -10.72 20.57 3.18
C ALA A 6 -9.21 20.85 3.27
N GLY A 7 -8.45 20.69 2.19
CA GLY A 7 -7.02 21.04 2.12
C GLY A 7 -6.06 19.88 2.34
N ALA A 8 -6.51 18.62 2.33
CA ALA A 8 -5.61 17.48 2.34
C ALA A 8 -4.69 17.50 1.11
N ARG A 9 -3.40 17.26 1.31
CA ARG A 9 -2.41 17.16 0.20
C ARG A 9 -2.18 15.75 -0.30
N ALA A 10 -2.77 14.77 0.37
CA ALA A 10 -2.86 13.38 -0.03
C ALA A 10 -4.04 12.74 0.71
N VAL A 11 -4.63 11.70 0.14
CA VAL A 11 -5.67 10.89 0.80
C VAL A 11 -5.23 9.44 0.91
N TYR A 12 -5.69 8.78 1.96
CA TYR A 12 -5.32 7.40 2.25
C TYR A 12 -6.56 6.55 2.56
N PRO A 13 -7.30 6.13 1.52
CA PRO A 13 -8.36 5.13 1.67
C PRO A 13 -7.73 3.76 1.96
N VAL A 14 -7.75 3.34 3.23
CA VAL A 14 -7.21 2.03 3.64
C VAL A 14 -8.10 0.88 3.16
N GLY A 15 -7.50 -0.31 2.97
CA GLY A 15 -8.24 -1.54 2.69
C GLY A 15 -8.57 -1.82 1.22
N LEU A 16 -7.98 -1.09 0.28
CA LEU A 16 -8.10 -1.42 -1.15
C LEU A 16 -7.37 -2.72 -1.44
N SER A 17 -7.96 -3.56 -2.30
CA SER A 17 -7.42 -4.88 -2.63
C SER A 17 -7.45 -5.19 -4.12
N THR A 18 -8.11 -4.38 -4.97
CA THR A 18 -8.20 -4.63 -6.41
C THR A 18 -7.74 -3.43 -7.25
N ALA A 19 -7.39 -3.67 -8.51
CA ALA A 19 -7.00 -2.62 -9.45
C ALA A 19 -8.16 -1.63 -9.72
N ASP A 20 -9.39 -2.13 -9.85
CA ASP A 20 -10.58 -1.29 -10.09
C ASP A 20 -10.81 -0.31 -8.95
N GLN A 21 -10.76 -0.79 -7.69
CA GLN A 21 -10.89 0.08 -6.51
C GLN A 21 -9.83 1.17 -6.48
N VAL A 22 -8.58 0.83 -6.82
CA VAL A 22 -7.49 1.80 -6.88
C VAL A 22 -7.72 2.81 -7.99
N SER A 23 -8.05 2.35 -9.20
CA SER A 23 -8.31 3.21 -10.36
C SER A 23 -9.46 4.19 -10.10
N ASP A 24 -10.59 3.70 -9.58
CA ASP A 24 -11.77 4.52 -9.29
C ASP A 24 -11.46 5.64 -8.29
N LEU A 25 -10.71 5.32 -7.24
CA LEU A 25 -10.37 6.30 -6.21
C LEU A 25 -9.24 7.24 -6.64
N VAL A 26 -8.31 6.80 -7.48
CA VAL A 26 -7.32 7.68 -8.12
C VAL A 26 -8.04 8.70 -9.00
N ALA A 27 -8.99 8.26 -9.83
CA ALA A 27 -9.79 9.15 -10.68
C ALA A 27 -10.69 10.10 -9.88
N ALA A 28 -11.02 9.77 -8.63
CA ALA A 28 -11.90 10.57 -7.79
C ALA A 28 -11.25 11.81 -7.17
N VAL A 29 -9.91 11.94 -7.19
CA VAL A 29 -9.15 13.03 -6.55
C VAL A 29 -8.01 13.55 -7.43
N SER A 30 -7.66 14.83 -7.30
CA SER A 30 -6.53 15.44 -8.01
C SER A 30 -5.21 15.37 -7.23
N ILE A 31 -5.27 15.10 -5.93
CA ILE A 31 -4.13 14.92 -5.01
C ILE A 31 -3.64 13.46 -4.95
N PRO A 32 -2.40 13.19 -4.48
CA PRO A 32 -1.90 11.83 -4.30
C PRO A 32 -2.83 10.92 -3.50
N LEU A 33 -3.15 9.76 -4.09
CA LEU A 33 -3.76 8.64 -3.38
C LEU A 33 -2.65 7.73 -2.85
N ASN A 34 -2.76 7.39 -1.56
CA ASN A 34 -1.86 6.49 -0.86
C ASN A 34 -2.41 5.06 -0.82
N VAL A 35 -1.56 4.08 -1.10
CA VAL A 35 -1.85 2.64 -0.88
C VAL A 35 -0.87 2.03 0.13
N THR A 36 -1.30 0.93 0.75
CA THR A 36 -0.44 0.12 1.64
C THR A 36 0.07 -1.10 0.89
N ALA A 37 1.37 -1.23 0.67
CA ALA A 37 1.95 -2.40 0.01
C ALA A 37 2.78 -3.25 1.00
N HIS A 38 2.81 -4.55 0.81
CA HIS A 38 3.84 -5.41 1.39
C HIS A 38 5.17 -5.16 0.65
N PRO A 39 6.31 -5.03 1.34
CA PRO A 39 7.59 -4.73 0.67
C PRO A 39 8.09 -5.83 -0.26
N ALA A 40 7.63 -7.09 -0.07
CA ALA A 40 7.97 -8.21 -0.94
C ALA A 40 6.83 -8.58 -1.90
N ASP A 41 5.58 -8.53 -1.45
CA ASP A 41 4.42 -9.06 -2.20
C ASP A 41 3.61 -7.97 -2.91
N GLY A 42 3.95 -6.69 -2.69
CA GLY A 42 3.24 -5.57 -3.30
C GLY A 42 1.84 -5.35 -2.73
N HIS A 43 0.91 -4.94 -3.58
CA HIS A 43 -0.49 -4.66 -3.24
C HIS A 43 -1.40 -5.66 -3.97
N GLY A 44 -2.64 -5.85 -3.51
CA GLY A 44 -3.63 -6.67 -4.24
C GLY A 44 -3.96 -6.16 -5.66
N ALA A 45 -3.51 -4.95 -6.01
CA ALA A 45 -3.64 -4.34 -7.33
C ALA A 45 -2.36 -4.50 -8.19
N GLY A 46 -1.36 -5.22 -7.69
CA GLY A 46 -0.08 -5.50 -8.35
C GLY A 46 1.14 -4.89 -7.66
N ASP A 47 2.26 -4.97 -8.37
CA ASP A 47 3.55 -4.43 -7.96
C ASP A 47 3.63 -2.90 -8.13
N ILE A 48 4.80 -2.32 -7.85
CA ILE A 48 5.01 -0.86 -7.95
C ILE A 48 4.79 -0.34 -9.39
N ALA A 49 5.09 -1.13 -10.42
CA ALA A 49 4.90 -0.73 -11.80
C ALA A 49 3.41 -0.72 -12.17
N ALA A 50 2.64 -1.72 -11.72
CA ALA A 50 1.19 -1.75 -11.87
C ALA A 50 0.52 -0.58 -11.13
N LEU A 51 0.88 -0.34 -9.86
CA LEU A 51 0.35 0.78 -9.08
C LEU A 51 0.66 2.14 -9.72
N THR A 52 1.87 2.31 -10.26
CA THR A 52 2.25 3.54 -10.99
C THR A 52 1.38 3.73 -12.24
N LYS A 53 1.12 2.67 -13.00
CA LYS A 53 0.23 2.72 -14.17
C LYS A 53 -1.22 3.06 -13.81
N LEU A 54 -1.68 2.63 -12.64
CA LEU A 54 -3.00 2.98 -12.09
C LEU A 54 -3.07 4.43 -11.56
N GLY A 55 -1.97 5.18 -11.57
CA GLY A 55 -1.91 6.57 -11.12
C GLY A 55 -1.76 6.76 -9.61
N VAL A 56 -1.38 5.70 -8.88
CA VAL A 56 -0.95 5.81 -7.48
C VAL A 56 0.28 6.70 -7.41
N ARG A 57 0.28 7.66 -6.48
CA ARG A 57 1.38 8.63 -6.30
C ARG A 57 2.01 8.61 -4.91
N ARG A 58 1.52 7.76 -4.01
CA ARG A 58 2.13 7.51 -2.70
C ARG A 58 1.96 6.04 -2.32
N VAL A 59 3.06 5.41 -1.92
CA VAL A 59 3.07 4.02 -1.42
C VAL A 59 3.69 4.05 -0.04
N THR A 60 3.05 3.38 0.90
CA THR A 60 3.55 3.20 2.27
C THR A 60 3.46 1.73 2.65
N PHE A 61 4.24 1.28 3.64
CA PHE A 61 4.18 -0.12 4.06
C PHE A 61 3.26 -0.37 5.26
N GLY A 62 2.82 0.69 5.96
CA GLY A 62 2.06 0.54 7.20
C GLY A 62 2.77 -0.45 8.15
N PRO A 63 2.05 -1.42 8.75
CA PRO A 63 2.67 -2.44 9.60
C PRO A 63 3.34 -3.57 8.82
N LEU A 64 3.16 -3.65 7.50
CA LEU A 64 3.52 -4.82 6.70
C LEU A 64 5.03 -5.03 6.61
N TRP A 65 5.82 -3.96 6.62
CA TRP A 65 7.27 -4.09 6.65
C TRP A 65 7.75 -4.75 7.94
N GLN A 66 7.26 -4.29 9.09
CA GLN A 66 7.63 -4.89 10.37
C GLN A 66 7.14 -6.34 10.48
N LYS A 67 5.93 -6.65 9.99
CA LYS A 67 5.41 -8.02 9.94
C LYS A 67 6.28 -8.94 9.11
N TRP A 68 6.65 -8.51 7.91
CA TRP A 68 7.56 -9.25 7.04
C TRP A 68 8.90 -9.56 7.71
N LEU A 69 9.51 -8.56 8.33
CA LEU A 69 10.75 -8.76 9.09
C LEU A 69 10.53 -9.71 10.28
N GLY A 70 9.37 -9.66 10.93
CA GLY A 70 8.99 -10.58 12.00
C GLY A 70 8.89 -12.03 11.53
N GLU A 71 8.26 -12.26 10.37
CA GLU A 71 8.15 -13.59 9.74
C GLU A 71 9.53 -14.14 9.34
N LEU A 72 10.36 -13.30 8.68
CA LEU A 72 11.74 -13.67 8.36
C LEU A 72 12.56 -13.99 9.60
N SER A 73 12.46 -13.15 10.64
CA SER A 73 13.17 -13.34 11.90
C SER A 73 12.74 -14.63 12.60
N ALA A 74 11.43 -14.91 12.67
CA ALA A 74 10.90 -16.14 13.24
C ALA A 74 11.42 -17.37 12.48
N GLY A 75 11.44 -17.33 11.15
CA GLY A 75 11.96 -18.41 10.32
C GLY A 75 13.47 -18.64 10.50
N GLN A 76 14.27 -17.60 10.69
CA GLN A 76 15.71 -17.76 10.94
C GLN A 76 16.00 -18.20 12.38
N LEU A 77 15.36 -17.58 13.38
CA LEU A 77 15.58 -17.88 14.80
C LEU A 77 15.05 -19.27 15.18
N GLY A 78 13.97 -19.74 14.54
CA GLY A 78 13.44 -21.08 14.73
C GLY A 78 14.46 -22.19 14.44
N LYS A 79 15.47 -21.94 13.60
CA LYS A 79 16.56 -22.89 13.31
C LYS A 79 17.53 -23.11 14.47
N TRP A 80 17.51 -22.22 15.47
CA TRP A 80 18.40 -22.26 16.65
C TRP A 80 17.71 -22.87 17.88
N LEU A 81 16.39 -23.10 17.83
CA LEU A 81 15.60 -23.68 18.93
C LEU A 81 15.74 -25.21 19.02
N ILE A 82 16.95 -25.73 18.76
CA ILE A 82 17.28 -27.16 18.91
C ILE A 82 16.97 -27.61 20.34
#